data_AF-A0A645ICM2-F1
#
_entry.id   AF-A0A645ICM2-F1
#
_cell.length_a   1.000
_cell.length_b   1.000
_cell.length_c   1.000
_cell.angle_alpha   90.00
_cell.angle_beta   90.00
_cell.angle_gamma   90.00
#
_symmetry.space_group_name_H-M   'P 1'
#
loop_
_entity.id
_entity.type
_entity.pdbx_description
1 polymer ?
#
loop_
_entity_poly.entity_id
_entity_poly.type
_entity_poly.pdbx_seq_one_letter_code
_entity_poly.pdbx_strand_id
1 'polypeptide(L)'
;MLLGKKKGAIAAAVGMTLFDALSPYIIWAPFTFVIKGVMAYIAGTIAYRKGYEGKNFINNLFAFIVAGVFMIVGYFVAGGLLNYYAYGAPSLISAFVLALKDISFNGLQVLAGIAIALPLTGPLKKVLKL
;
A
#
# COMPACT_ATOMS: atom_id res chain seq x y z
N MET A 1 3.22 10.67 -5.50
CA MET A 1 2.91 12.02 -6.04
C MET A 1 4.14 12.90 -6.23
N LEU A 2 5.25 12.64 -5.53
CA LEU A 2 6.50 13.41 -5.67
C LEU A 2 7.43 12.76 -6.70
N LEU A 3 7.68 11.45 -6.56
CA LEU A 3 8.67 10.72 -7.38
C LEU A 3 8.11 10.16 -8.70
N GLY A 4 6.86 10.45 -9.05
CA GLY A 4 6.18 9.81 -10.19
C GLY A 4 5.80 8.33 -9.94
N LYS A 5 5.19 7.71 -10.94
CA LYS A 5 4.62 6.35 -10.84
C LYS A 5 5.64 5.24 -10.58
N LYS A 6 6.75 5.20 -11.35
CA LYS A 6 7.74 4.11 -11.30
C LYS A 6 8.62 4.21 -10.06
N LYS A 7 9.25 5.36 -9.84
CA LYS A 7 10.15 5.56 -8.68
C LYS A 7 9.38 5.54 -7.36
N GLY A 8 8.15 6.08 -7.34
CA GLY A 8 7.25 5.98 -6.20
C GLY A 8 6.88 4.54 -5.84
N ALA A 9 6.60 3.71 -6.85
CA ALA A 9 6.33 2.29 -6.65
C ALA A 9 7.51 1.53 -6.05
N ILE A 10 8.72 1.75 -6.59
CA ILE A 10 9.93 1.12 -6.08
C ILE A 10 10.22 1.57 -4.64
N ALA A 11 10.13 2.87 -4.37
CA ALA A 11 10.35 3.41 -3.03
C ALA A 11 9.38 2.81 -1.99
N ALA A 12 8.10 2.67 -2.35
CA ALA A 12 7.09 2.06 -1.47
C ALA A 12 7.33 0.56 -1.25
N ALA A 13 7.61 -0.18 -2.33
CA ALA A 13 7.89 -1.61 -2.27
C ALA A 13 9.11 -1.88 -1.39
N VAL A 14 10.25 -1.25 -1.70
CA VAL A 14 11.51 -1.45 -0.99
C VAL A 14 11.40 -0.99 0.46
N GLY A 15 10.82 0.18 0.73
CA GLY A 15 10.72 0.72 2.08
C GLY A 15 9.98 -0.20 3.04
N MET A 16 8.79 -0.69 2.66
CA MET A 16 8.02 -1.59 3.52
C MET A 16 8.63 -3.00 3.57
N THR A 17 9.21 -3.48 2.47
CA THR A 17 9.87 -4.81 2.44
C THR A 17 11.08 -4.84 3.36
N LEU A 18 11.85 -3.75 3.44
CA LEU A 18 12.96 -3.63 4.39
C LEU A 18 12.47 -3.67 5.83
N PHE A 19 11.34 -3.03 6.14
CA PHE A 19 10.73 -3.13 7.46
C PHE A 19 10.40 -4.58 7.81
N ASP A 20 9.73 -5.31 6.90
CA ASP A 20 9.37 -6.71 7.15
C ASP A 20 10.60 -7.62 7.27
N ALA A 21 11.60 -7.40 6.40
CA ALA A 21 12.83 -8.20 6.39
C ALA A 21 13.69 -8.02 7.65
N LEU A 22 13.65 -6.84 8.27
CA LEU A 22 14.39 -6.53 9.50
C LEU A 22 13.54 -6.75 10.77
N SER A 23 12.29 -7.16 10.61
CA SER A 23 11.35 -7.41 11.71
C SER A 23 11.07 -8.92 11.84
N PRO A 24 10.37 -9.35 12.90
CA PRO A 24 9.88 -10.73 13.02
C PRO A 24 8.92 -11.16 11.89
N TYR A 25 8.53 -10.23 11.01
CA TYR A 25 7.59 -10.43 9.91
C TYR A 25 8.27 -10.78 8.58
N ILE A 26 9.51 -11.31 8.57
CA ILE A 26 10.27 -11.60 7.34
C ILE A 26 9.50 -12.42 6.30
N ILE A 27 8.63 -13.34 6.74
CA ILE A 27 7.79 -14.15 5.84
C ILE A 27 6.81 -13.31 5.00
N TRP A 28 6.46 -12.13 5.48
CA TRP A 28 5.61 -11.16 4.77
C TRP A 28 6.37 -10.37 3.71
N ALA A 29 7.69 -10.26 3.81
CA ALA A 29 8.52 -9.44 2.93
C ALA A 29 8.23 -9.64 1.42
N PRO A 30 8.19 -10.88 0.86
CA PRO A 30 7.89 -11.06 -0.57
C PRO A 30 6.47 -10.60 -0.96
N PHE A 31 5.49 -10.82 -0.09
CA PHE A 31 4.10 -10.39 -0.33
C PHE A 31 3.99 -8.87 -0.25
N THR A 32 4.56 -8.28 0.78
CA THR A 32 4.61 -6.83 0.99
C THR A 32 5.27 -6.13 -0.18
N PHE A 33 6.38 -6.65 -0.71
CA PHE A 33 7.06 -6.08 -1.87
C PHE A 33 6.10 -5.91 -3.05
N VAL A 34 5.36 -6.98 -3.38
CA VAL A 34 4.39 -6.97 -4.48
C VAL A 34 3.20 -6.08 -4.15
N ILE A 35 2.59 -6.24 -2.98
CA ILE A 35 1.39 -5.49 -2.58
C ILE A 35 1.66 -3.99 -2.55
N LYS A 36 2.70 -3.54 -1.84
CA LYS A 36 3.03 -2.11 -1.73
C LYS A 36 3.55 -1.54 -3.05
N GLY A 37 4.30 -2.32 -3.82
CA GLY A 37 4.76 -1.91 -5.15
C GLY A 37 3.60 -1.66 -6.12
N VAL A 38 2.68 -2.62 -6.23
CA VAL A 38 1.50 -2.50 -7.11
C VAL A 38 0.55 -1.42 -6.59
N MET A 39 0.30 -1.35 -5.28
CA MET A 39 -0.49 -0.28 -4.65
C MET A 39 0.03 1.10 -5.06
N ALA A 40 1.32 1.36 -4.86
CA ALA A 40 1.92 2.65 -5.17
C ALA A 40 1.96 2.93 -6.67
N TYR A 41 2.10 1.89 -7.51
CA TYR A 41 2.00 2.01 -8.96
C TYR A 41 0.58 2.38 -9.41
N ILE A 42 -0.46 1.78 -8.83
CA ILE A 42 -1.87 2.13 -9.07
C ILE A 42 -2.11 3.58 -8.67
N ALA A 43 -1.74 3.96 -7.44
CA ALA A 43 -1.89 5.33 -6.96
C ALA A 43 -1.16 6.34 -7.88
N GLY A 44 0.08 6.03 -8.26
CA GLY A 44 0.87 6.86 -9.16
C GLY A 44 0.25 6.97 -10.56
N THR A 45 -0.28 5.88 -11.11
CA THR A 45 -0.89 5.87 -12.44
C THR A 45 -2.16 6.72 -12.47
N ILE A 46 -3.01 6.60 -11.45
CA ILE A 46 -4.24 7.39 -11.36
C ILE A 46 -3.90 8.86 -11.07
N ALA A 47 -2.98 9.15 -10.13
CA ALA A 47 -2.61 10.52 -9.78
C ALA A 47 -2.04 11.32 -10.97
N TYR A 48 -1.32 10.66 -11.89
CA TYR A 48 -0.71 11.29 -13.07
C TYR A 48 -1.53 11.14 -14.37
N ARG A 49 -2.74 10.56 -14.32
CA ARG A 49 -3.56 10.39 -15.54
C ARG A 49 -3.98 11.74 -16.12
N LYS A 50 -4.24 11.79 -17.43
CA LYS A 50 -4.87 12.92 -18.13
C LYS A 50 -4.29 14.32 -17.80
N GLY A 51 -2.97 14.41 -17.60
CA GLY A 51 -2.30 15.68 -17.31
C GLY A 51 -2.51 16.21 -15.89
N TYR A 52 -3.08 15.43 -14.95
CA TYR A 52 -3.25 15.87 -13.57
C TYR A 52 -1.92 16.05 -12.81
N GLU A 53 -0.84 15.38 -13.24
CA GLU A 53 0.53 15.52 -12.68
C GLU A 53 0.61 15.38 -11.14
N GLY A 54 -0.34 14.68 -10.53
CA GLY A 54 -0.49 14.60 -9.08
C GLY A 54 -0.74 15.95 -8.39
N LYS A 55 -1.30 16.94 -9.11
CA LYS A 55 -1.66 18.28 -8.58
C LYS A 55 -3.14 18.37 -8.19
N ASN A 56 -4.01 17.60 -8.86
CA ASN A 56 -5.44 17.63 -8.57
C ASN A 56 -5.77 16.82 -7.30
N PHE A 57 -6.28 17.50 -6.27
CA PHE A 57 -6.59 16.90 -4.97
C PHE A 57 -7.62 15.77 -5.04
N ILE A 58 -8.73 15.97 -5.77
CA ILE A 58 -9.81 14.97 -5.86
C ILE A 58 -9.30 13.72 -6.59
N ASN A 59 -8.56 13.88 -7.68
CA ASN A 59 -7.96 12.78 -8.40
C ASN A 59 -6.92 12.02 -7.56
N ASN A 60 -6.15 12.76 -6.76
CA ASN A 60 -5.18 12.21 -5.83
C ASN A 60 -5.85 11.40 -4.71
N LEU A 61 -6.92 11.93 -4.11
CA LEU A 61 -7.72 11.21 -3.12
C LEU A 61 -8.31 9.92 -3.71
N PHE A 62 -8.91 10.01 -4.90
CA PHE A 62 -9.41 8.84 -5.62
C PHE A 62 -8.32 7.79 -5.89
N ALA A 63 -7.12 8.24 -6.28
CA ALA A 63 -5.97 7.36 -6.47
C ALA A 63 -5.58 6.61 -5.19
N PHE A 64 -5.56 7.29 -4.04
CA PHE A 64 -5.28 6.67 -2.76
C PHE A 64 -6.37 5.69 -2.32
N ILE A 65 -7.65 6.00 -2.56
CA ILE A 65 -8.75 5.09 -2.22
C ILE A 65 -8.64 3.79 -3.03
N VAL A 66 -8.48 3.89 -4.35
CA VAL A 66 -8.36 2.71 -5.23
C VAL A 66 -7.14 1.87 -4.86
N ALA A 67 -6.00 2.52 -4.62
CA ALA A 67 -4.79 1.82 -4.19
C ALA A 67 -4.94 1.20 -2.79
N GLY A 68 -5.63 1.88 -1.87
CA GLY A 68 -5.92 1.39 -0.52
C GLY A 68 -6.80 0.15 -0.53
N VAL A 69 -7.84 0.11 -1.37
CA VAL A 69 -8.68 -1.08 -1.56
C VAL A 69 -7.84 -2.25 -2.07
N PHE A 70 -7.00 -2.04 -3.08
CA PHE A 70 -6.08 -3.07 -3.57
C PHE A 70 -5.16 -3.58 -2.44
N MET A 71 -4.60 -2.68 -1.64
CA MET A 71 -3.73 -3.03 -0.51
C MET A 71 -4.45 -3.91 0.51
N ILE A 72 -5.67 -3.54 0.92
CA ILE A 72 -6.48 -4.30 1.89
C ILE A 72 -6.77 -5.70 1.37
N VAL A 73 -7.21 -5.82 0.11
CA VAL A 73 -7.47 -7.12 -0.52
C VAL A 73 -6.18 -7.94 -0.63
N GLY A 74 -5.08 -7.32 -1.04
CA GLY A 74 -3.78 -7.99 -1.15
C GLY A 74 -3.29 -8.57 0.17
N TYR A 75 -3.36 -7.80 1.26
CA TYR A 75 -2.97 -8.28 2.59
C TYR A 75 -3.94 -9.32 3.13
N PHE A 76 -5.24 -9.20 2.87
CA PHE A 76 -6.22 -10.22 3.26
C PHE A 76 -5.92 -11.58 2.59
N VAL A 77 -5.64 -11.57 1.28
CA VAL A 77 -5.28 -12.79 0.54
C VAL A 77 -3.94 -13.35 1.01
N ALA A 78 -2.91 -12.50 1.15
CA ALA A 78 -1.60 -12.94 1.64
C ALA A 78 -1.69 -13.51 3.06
N GLY A 79 -2.43 -12.85 3.95
CA GLY A 79 -2.66 -13.31 5.32
C GLY A 79 -3.41 -14.64 5.38
N GLY A 80 -4.45 -14.82 4.55
CA GLY A 80 -5.16 -16.10 4.45
C GLY A 80 -4.24 -17.25 3.99
N LEU A 81 -3.40 -16.99 2.99
CA LEU A 81 -2.43 -17.97 2.50
C LEU A 81 -1.34 -18.27 3.53
N LEU A 82 -0.79 -17.25 4.19
CA LEU A 82 0.22 -17.44 5.25
C LEU A 82 -0.37 -18.19 6.45
N ASN A 83 -1.58 -17.84 6.88
CA ASN A 83 -2.27 -18.54 7.95
C ASN A 83 -2.43 -20.04 7.65
N TYR A 84 -2.74 -20.39 6.40
CA TYR A 84 -2.90 -21.79 6.01
C TYR A 84 -1.56 -22.52 5.81
N TYR A 85 -0.67 -21.98 4.97
CA TYR A 85 0.54 -22.68 4.53
C TYR A 85 1.74 -22.51 5.47
N ALA A 86 1.81 -21.43 6.24
CA ALA A 86 2.95 -21.14 7.12
C ALA A 86 2.61 -21.24 8.61
N TYR A 87 1.42 -20.80 9.03
CA TYR A 87 1.02 -20.78 10.44
C TYR A 87 0.12 -21.96 10.85
N GLY A 88 -0.24 -22.85 9.92
CA GLY A 88 -0.88 -24.13 10.22
C GLY A 88 -2.35 -24.05 10.62
N ALA A 89 -3.10 -23.07 10.11
CA ALA A 89 -4.54 -22.99 10.34
C ALA A 89 -5.24 -24.29 9.88
N PRO A 90 -6.21 -24.81 10.64
CA PRO A 90 -6.78 -26.14 10.43
C PRO A 90 -7.60 -26.30 9.14
N SER A 91 -8.01 -25.20 8.52
CA SER A 91 -8.69 -25.17 7.22
C SER A 91 -8.48 -23.84 6.51
N LEU A 92 -8.65 -23.82 5.18
CA LEU A 92 -8.65 -22.58 4.39
C LEU A 92 -9.67 -21.57 4.92
N ILE A 93 -10.88 -22.00 5.28
CA ILE A 93 -11.91 -21.10 5.82
C ILE A 93 -11.42 -20.43 7.11
N SER A 94 -10.89 -21.21 8.07
CA SER A 94 -10.34 -20.64 9.31
C SER A 94 -9.15 -19.70 9.07
N ALA A 95 -8.31 -19.98 8.06
CA ALA A 95 -7.15 -19.16 7.73
C ALA A 95 -7.56 -17.75 7.25
N PHE A 96 -8.57 -17.67 6.39
CA PHE A 96 -9.12 -16.40 5.92
C PHE A 96 -9.95 -15.68 6.99
N VAL A 97 -10.66 -16.41 7.87
CA VAL A 97 -11.33 -15.80 9.03
C VAL A 97 -10.33 -15.13 9.97
N LEU A 98 -9.17 -15.74 10.21
CA LEU A 98 -8.09 -15.13 11.00
C LEU A 98 -7.55 -13.85 10.33
N ALA A 99 -7.42 -13.85 9.01
CA ALA A 99 -6.95 -12.71 8.23
C ALA A 99 -7.92 -11.50 8.21
N LEU A 100 -9.19 -11.69 8.61
CA LEU A 100 -10.14 -10.58 8.74
C LEU A 100 -9.68 -9.53 9.76
N LYS A 101 -8.89 -9.94 10.77
CA LYS A 101 -8.33 -9.02 11.77
C LYS A 101 -7.44 -7.96 11.13
N ASP A 102 -6.75 -8.30 10.05
CA ASP A 102 -5.81 -7.39 9.39
C ASP A 102 -6.53 -6.30 8.57
N ILE A 103 -7.79 -6.50 8.21
CA ILE A 103 -8.56 -5.54 7.41
C ILE A 103 -8.71 -4.21 8.15
N SER A 104 -9.03 -4.24 9.45
CA SER A 104 -9.22 -3.02 10.25
C SER A 104 -7.92 -2.24 10.37
N PHE A 105 -6.81 -2.93 10.68
CA PHE A 105 -5.49 -2.32 10.79
C PHE A 105 -4.99 -1.76 9.46
N ASN A 106 -5.19 -2.50 8.35
CA ASN A 106 -4.86 -2.02 7.02
C ASN A 106 -5.72 -0.83 6.59
N GLY A 107 -7.00 -0.80 6.98
CA GLY A 107 -7.88 0.35 6.79
C GLY A 107 -7.33 1.60 7.47
N LEU A 108 -6.88 1.48 8.73
CA LEU A 108 -6.24 2.57 9.46
C LEU A 108 -4.94 3.04 8.79
N GLN A 109 -4.12 2.13 8.26
CA GLN A 109 -2.92 2.51 7.49
C GLN A 109 -3.27 3.35 6.25
N VAL A 110 -4.31 2.98 5.51
CA VAL A 110 -4.75 3.75 4.33
C VAL A 110 -5.22 5.14 4.75
N LEU A 111 -6.05 5.23 5.80
CA LEU A 111 -6.56 6.52 6.30
C LEU A 111 -5.43 7.42 6.80
N ALA A 112 -4.51 6.89 7.60
CA ALA A 112 -3.33 7.62 8.06
C ALA A 112 -2.47 8.09 6.88
N GLY A 113 -2.25 7.22 5.89
CA GLY A 113 -1.54 7.55 4.67
C GLY A 113 -2.18 8.71 3.90
N ILE A 114 -3.51 8.72 3.75
CA ILE A 114 -4.25 9.82 3.11
C ILE A 114 -4.11 11.11 3.92
N ALA A 115 -4.34 11.04 5.23
CA ALA A 115 -4.33 12.19 6.13
C ALA A 115 -2.96 12.88 6.19
N ILE A 116 -1.88 12.11 6.04
CA ILE A 116 -0.50 12.63 6.04
C ILE A 116 -0.06 13.04 4.64
N ALA A 117 -0.26 12.17 3.64
CA ALA A 117 0.34 12.38 2.32
C ALA A 117 -0.32 13.53 1.53
N LEU A 118 -1.65 13.68 1.60
CA LEU A 118 -2.33 14.70 0.81
C LEU A 118 -1.96 16.13 1.25
N PRO A 119 -1.97 16.50 2.55
CA PRO A 119 -1.56 17.83 2.99
C PRO A 119 -0.08 18.12 2.71
N LEU A 120 0.80 17.12 2.84
CA LEU A 120 2.24 17.30 2.65
C LEU A 120 2.66 17.40 1.18
N THR A 121 1.82 16.96 0.24
CA THR A 121 2.19 16.93 -1.19
C THR A 121 2.47 18.33 -1.74
N GLY A 122 1.67 19.33 -1.38
CA GLY A 122 1.84 20.72 -1.85
C GLY A 122 3.15 21.36 -1.36
N PRO A 123 3.39 21.44 -0.03
CA PRO A 123 4.62 21.97 0.54
C PRO A 123 5.88 21.26 0.02
N LEU A 124 5.86 19.92 -0.06
CA LEU A 124 7.03 19.15 -0.50
C LEU A 124 7.37 19.40 -1.98
N LYS A 125 6.38 19.52 -2.87
CA LYS A 125 6.63 19.89 -4.28
C LYS A 125 7.32 21.25 -4.41
N LYS A 126 6.86 22.24 -3.63
CA LYS A 126 7.43 23.59 -3.64
C LYS A 126 8.89 23.61 -3.17
N VAL A 127 9.22 22.87 -2.11
CA VAL A 127 10.58 22.79 -1.56
C VAL A 127 11.51 22.00 -2.48
N LEU A 128 11.03 20.88 -3.03
CA LEU A 128 11.82 19.98 -3.87
C LEU A 128 11.94 20.47 -5.33
N LYS A 129 11.31 21.59 -5.68
CA LYS A 129 11.24 22.14 -7.06
C LYS A 129 10.73 21.11 -8.09
N LEU A 130 9.72 20.33 -7.69
CA LEU A 130 9.03 19.30 -8.49
C LEU A 130 7.64 19.78 -8.91
#